data_AF-A0A2E8F1F4-F1
#
_entry.id   AF-A0A2E8F1F4-F1
#
_cell.length_a   1.000
_cell.length_b   1.000
_cell.length_c   1.000
_cell.angle_alpha   90.00
_cell.angle_beta   90.00
_cell.angle_gamma   90.00
#
_symmetry.space_group_name_H-M   'P 1'
#
loop_
_entity.id
_entity.type
_entity.pdbx_description
1 polymer ?
#
loop_
_entity_poly.entity_id
_entity_poly.type
_entity_poly.pdbx_seq_one_letter_code
_entity_poly.pdbx_strand_id
1 'polypeptide(L)'
;MPLWTRRHRWDGRLFPVLALVGLLLLLTPYLLTNLVASIRGLTVWDPKTAFRFSDGTFLDHAIPFVDWSILVYSTNVLFYLALPLAAPRTDGGRRELLVVIQSIVLASWVAFAIFLVSPAHVDLRWQVIEAGGTRGVLGLLYSSIHWMDLPYNSWPSLHVTQTFLVAMGLTRWWTDRGLKLRVLLVWVLWGGIVLSTLTTKQHFLWDVVTGLALGLVAWWFGPRNVCGDSLDG
;
A
#
# COMPACT_ATOMS: atom_id res chain seq x y z
N MET A 1 -10.65 19.35 -19.57
CA MET A 1 -9.46 19.31 -20.44
C MET A 1 -8.53 18.20 -19.97
N PRO A 2 -7.95 17.36 -20.85
CA PRO A 2 -7.13 16.21 -20.45
C PRO A 2 -5.82 16.61 -19.75
N LEU A 3 -5.39 15.88 -18.72
CA LEU A 3 -4.13 16.09 -17.98
C LEU A 3 -2.90 16.20 -18.90
N TRP A 4 -2.87 15.37 -19.94
CA TRP A 4 -1.76 15.26 -20.89
C TRP A 4 -1.46 16.56 -21.66
N THR A 5 -2.47 17.39 -21.93
CA THR A 5 -2.28 18.63 -22.70
C THR A 5 -1.58 19.72 -21.90
N ARG A 6 -1.55 19.60 -20.56
CA ARG A 6 -0.88 20.55 -19.65
C ARG A 6 0.44 20.02 -19.10
N ARG A 7 0.97 18.91 -19.62
CA ARG A 7 2.14 18.21 -19.07
C ARG A 7 3.44 19.02 -19.08
N HIS A 8 3.55 20.06 -19.91
CA HIS A 8 4.70 20.97 -19.97
C HIS A 8 4.52 22.25 -19.13
N ARG A 9 3.34 22.47 -18.53
CA ARG A 9 3.14 23.66 -17.68
C ARG A 9 4.04 23.63 -16.46
N TRP A 10 4.52 24.81 -16.07
CA TRP A 10 5.48 25.00 -14.98
C TRP A 10 6.73 24.14 -15.14
N ASP A 11 7.31 24.16 -16.34
CA ASP A 11 8.50 23.34 -16.65
C ASP A 11 8.26 21.84 -16.38
N GLY A 12 7.04 21.39 -16.65
CA GLY A 12 6.57 20.04 -16.40
C GLY A 12 6.34 19.64 -14.94
N ARG A 13 6.44 20.56 -13.98
CA ARG A 13 6.20 20.31 -12.55
C ARG A 13 4.73 20.16 -12.18
N LEU A 14 3.82 20.69 -13.00
CA LEU A 14 2.38 20.54 -12.77
C LEU A 14 1.93 19.07 -12.85
N PHE A 15 2.57 18.27 -13.70
CA PHE A 15 2.14 16.89 -13.95
C PHE A 15 2.34 15.97 -12.72
N PRO A 16 3.50 15.93 -12.05
CA PRO A 16 3.68 15.25 -10.76
C PRO A 16 2.67 15.66 -9.68
N VAL A 17 2.34 16.95 -9.59
CA VAL A 17 1.37 17.46 -8.60
C VAL A 17 -0.02 16.88 -8.87
N LEU A 18 -0.46 16.90 -10.12
CA LEU A 18 -1.77 16.34 -10.49
C LEU A 18 -1.81 14.83 -10.35
N ALA A 19 -0.70 14.13 -10.61
CA ALA A 19 -0.55 12.70 -10.33
C ALA A 19 -0.69 12.38 -8.84
N LEU A 20 -0.05 13.17 -7.96
CA LEU A 20 -0.19 13.04 -6.52
C LEU A 20 -1.63 13.27 -6.06
N VAL A 21 -2.28 14.33 -6.56
CA VAL A 21 -3.70 14.59 -6.28
C VAL A 21 -4.56 13.40 -6.70
N GLY A 22 -4.31 12.83 -7.88
CA GLY A 22 -5.01 11.63 -8.36
C GLY A 22 -4.88 10.43 -7.43
N LEU A 23 -3.70 10.20 -6.86
CA LEU A 23 -3.48 9.14 -5.86
C LEU A 23 -4.22 9.43 -4.55
N LEU A 24 -4.20 10.68 -4.08
CA LEU A 24 -4.92 11.08 -2.86
C LEU A 24 -6.44 10.92 -2.98
N LEU A 25 -6.99 11.03 -4.19
CA LEU A 25 -8.42 10.77 -4.42
C LEU A 25 -8.83 9.32 -4.09
N LEU A 26 -7.91 8.35 -4.10
CA LEU A 26 -8.18 6.96 -3.67
C LEU A 26 -8.52 6.84 -2.19
N LEU A 27 -8.19 7.84 -1.37
CA LEU A 27 -8.61 7.86 0.04
C LEU A 27 -10.14 7.92 0.17
N THR A 28 -10.83 8.59 -0.75
CA THR A 28 -12.28 8.77 -0.68
C THR A 28 -13.05 7.44 -0.81
N PRO A 29 -12.86 6.63 -1.87
CA PRO A 29 -13.54 5.33 -1.97
C PRO A 29 -13.10 4.37 -0.86
N TYR A 30 -11.84 4.43 -0.41
CA TYR A 30 -11.37 3.60 0.71
C TYR A 30 -12.08 3.93 2.04
N LEU A 31 -12.22 5.22 2.37
CA LEU A 31 -12.97 5.63 3.57
C LEU A 31 -14.45 5.25 3.45
N LEU A 32 -15.01 5.33 2.24
CA LEU A 32 -16.38 4.90 1.97
C LEU A 32 -16.55 3.39 2.17
N THR A 33 -15.63 2.55 1.69
CA THR A 33 -15.71 1.10 1.95
C THR A 33 -15.61 0.80 3.44
N ASN A 34 -14.74 1.51 4.17
CA ASN A 34 -14.61 1.37 5.62
C ASN A 34 -15.92 1.74 6.35
N LEU A 35 -16.56 2.84 5.95
CA LEU A 35 -17.86 3.26 6.49
C LEU A 35 -18.95 2.23 6.21
N VAL A 36 -19.06 1.77 4.96
CA VAL A 36 -20.08 0.78 4.55
C VAL A 36 -19.87 -0.54 5.30
N ALA A 37 -18.64 -1.02 5.42
CA ALA A 37 -18.33 -2.24 6.16
C ALA A 37 -18.65 -2.09 7.66
N SER A 38 -18.32 -0.94 8.25
CA SER A 38 -18.66 -0.63 9.64
C SER A 38 -20.17 -0.62 9.90
N ILE A 39 -20.96 -0.03 8.99
CA ILE A 39 -22.44 -0.03 9.10
C ILE A 39 -23.00 -1.44 8.96
N ARG A 40 -22.42 -2.27 8.10
CA ARG A 40 -22.85 -3.67 7.93
C ARG A 40 -22.55 -4.52 9.15
N GLY A 41 -21.42 -4.28 9.82
CA GLY A 41 -20.99 -5.07 10.99
C GLY A 41 -20.78 -6.55 10.68
N LEU A 42 -20.64 -6.91 9.40
CA LEU A 42 -20.50 -8.29 8.96
C LEU A 42 -19.02 -8.63 8.83
N THR A 43 -18.64 -9.78 9.38
CA THR A 43 -17.35 -10.42 9.10
C THR A 43 -17.67 -11.71 8.38
N VAL A 44 -17.27 -11.82 7.12
CA VAL A 44 -17.62 -12.99 6.30
C VAL A 44 -16.71 -14.17 6.63
N TRP A 45 -15.46 -13.90 7.00
CA TRP A 45 -14.47 -14.92 7.29
C TRP A 45 -13.30 -14.33 8.09
N ASP A 46 -12.48 -15.19 8.69
CA ASP A 46 -11.35 -14.81 9.56
C ASP A 46 -9.99 -15.17 8.93
N PRO A 47 -9.20 -14.18 8.46
CA PRO A 47 -7.92 -14.42 7.80
C PRO A 47 -6.89 -15.22 8.59
N LYS A 48 -6.91 -15.18 9.93
CA LYS A 48 -5.94 -15.92 10.75
C LYS A 48 -6.05 -17.43 10.59
N THR A 49 -7.21 -17.91 10.16
CA THR A 49 -7.46 -19.34 9.95
C THR A 49 -6.62 -19.95 8.82
N ALA A 50 -6.07 -19.11 7.93
CA ALA A 50 -5.20 -19.55 6.83
C ALA A 50 -3.87 -20.14 7.33
N PHE A 51 -3.35 -19.71 8.49
CA PHE A 51 -2.07 -20.15 9.03
C PHE A 51 -2.22 -20.62 10.48
N ARG A 52 -2.76 -21.83 10.64
CA ARG A 52 -2.96 -22.49 11.93
C ARG A 52 -1.89 -23.54 12.19
N PHE A 53 -1.30 -23.53 13.38
CA PHE A 53 -0.38 -24.54 13.86
C PHE A 53 -1.11 -25.82 14.32
N SER A 54 -0.35 -26.91 14.47
CA SER A 54 -0.88 -28.22 14.88
C SER A 54 -1.45 -28.24 16.30
N ASP A 55 -0.96 -27.38 17.18
CA ASP A 55 -1.47 -27.19 18.55
C ASP A 55 -2.76 -26.35 18.60
N GLY A 56 -3.24 -25.89 17.44
CA GLY A 56 -4.45 -25.10 17.30
C GLY A 56 -4.26 -23.59 17.41
N THR A 57 -3.05 -23.11 17.71
CA THR A 57 -2.72 -21.67 17.73
C THR A 57 -2.57 -21.09 16.32
N PHE A 58 -2.66 -19.76 16.19
CA PHE A 58 -2.57 -19.07 14.91
C PHE A 58 -1.21 -18.35 14.79
N LEU A 59 -0.59 -18.43 13.62
CA LEU A 59 0.69 -17.77 13.35
C LEU A 59 0.65 -16.27 13.66
N ASP A 60 -0.44 -15.59 13.30
CA ASP A 60 -0.62 -14.15 13.51
C ASP A 60 -0.60 -13.75 15.00
N HIS A 61 -1.01 -14.66 15.89
CA HIS A 61 -0.95 -14.42 17.34
C HIS A 61 0.49 -14.50 17.87
N ALA A 62 1.35 -15.31 17.23
CA ALA A 62 2.75 -15.49 17.62
C ALA A 62 3.66 -14.34 17.18
N ILE A 63 3.25 -13.53 16.19
CA ILE A 63 3.98 -12.33 15.79
C ILE A 63 3.94 -11.32 16.95
N PRO A 64 5.05 -10.77 17.45
CA PRO A 64 5.02 -9.84 18.56
C PRO A 64 4.47 -8.47 18.14
N PHE A 65 3.75 -7.82 19.06
CA PHE A 65 3.46 -6.40 18.93
C PHE A 65 4.73 -5.58 19.17
N VAL A 66 5.03 -4.64 18.26
CA VAL A 66 6.20 -3.74 18.35
C VAL A 66 5.72 -2.31 18.17
N ASP A 67 5.62 -1.55 19.25
CA ASP A 67 5.01 -0.22 19.28
C ASP A 67 5.65 0.77 18.29
N TRP A 68 6.98 0.92 18.31
CA TRP A 68 7.72 1.87 17.50
C TRP A 68 7.67 1.54 16.00
N SER A 69 7.29 0.32 15.63
CA SER A 69 7.15 -0.08 14.22
C SER A 69 6.07 0.72 13.49
N ILE A 70 5.17 1.40 14.22
CA ILE A 70 4.20 2.36 13.66
C ILE A 70 4.87 3.52 12.91
N LEU A 71 6.10 3.89 13.29
CA LEU A 71 6.88 4.91 12.58
C LEU A 71 7.29 4.40 11.19
N VAL A 72 7.71 3.14 11.11
CA VAL A 72 8.05 2.47 9.84
C VAL A 72 6.79 2.29 9.00
N TYR A 73 5.69 1.86 9.60
CA TYR A 73 4.38 1.76 8.95
C TYR A 73 3.96 3.07 8.29
N SER A 74 4.15 4.18 9.01
CA SER A 74 3.79 5.52 8.55
C SER A 74 4.62 6.01 7.34
N THR A 75 5.77 5.38 7.05
CA THR A 75 6.57 5.70 5.87
C THR A 75 5.90 5.32 4.55
N ASN A 76 4.80 4.57 4.58
CA ASN A 76 3.92 4.36 3.42
C ASN A 76 3.56 5.67 2.69
N VAL A 77 3.36 6.77 3.43
CA VAL A 77 3.11 8.11 2.84
C VAL A 77 4.26 8.56 1.93
N LEU A 78 5.50 8.22 2.26
CA LEU A 78 6.68 8.59 1.48
C LEU A 78 6.69 7.90 0.11
N PHE A 79 6.10 6.72 -0.05
CA PHE A 79 6.00 6.05 -1.36
C PHE A 79 5.10 6.84 -2.31
N TYR A 80 3.94 7.31 -1.84
CA TYR A 80 3.04 8.13 -2.64
C TYR A 80 3.67 9.45 -3.07
N LEU A 81 4.50 10.05 -2.22
CA LEU A 81 5.26 11.25 -2.56
C LEU A 81 6.41 10.93 -3.53
N ALA A 82 7.14 9.85 -3.29
CA ALA A 82 8.32 9.48 -4.08
C ALA A 82 7.97 9.18 -5.53
N LEU A 83 6.85 8.50 -5.80
CA LEU A 83 6.45 8.08 -7.15
C LEU A 83 6.41 9.26 -8.16
N PRO A 84 5.54 10.28 -8.01
CA PRO A 84 5.48 11.38 -8.96
C PRO A 84 6.73 12.27 -8.95
N LEU A 85 7.45 12.36 -7.82
CA LEU A 85 8.66 13.18 -7.70
C LEU A 85 9.89 12.56 -8.37
N ALA A 86 9.98 11.24 -8.41
CA ALA A 86 11.11 10.51 -9.01
C ALA A 86 10.96 10.29 -10.52
N ALA A 87 9.72 10.25 -11.02
CA ALA A 87 9.39 9.98 -12.41
C ALA A 87 10.19 10.89 -13.38
N PRO A 88 10.78 10.34 -14.45
CA PRO A 88 11.43 11.17 -15.46
C PRO A 88 10.44 12.16 -16.09
N ARG A 89 10.88 13.40 -16.29
CA ARG A 89 10.06 14.47 -16.90
C ARG A 89 10.02 14.43 -18.43
N THR A 90 10.43 13.32 -19.02
CA THR A 90 10.29 13.03 -20.44
C THR A 90 8.89 12.51 -20.74
N ASP A 91 8.44 12.54 -21.99
CA ASP A 91 7.12 11.99 -22.34
C ASP A 91 7.05 10.48 -22.11
N GLY A 92 8.16 9.74 -22.26
CA GLY A 92 8.27 8.33 -21.84
C GLY A 92 8.07 8.15 -20.34
N GLY A 93 8.83 8.87 -19.50
CA GLY A 93 8.70 8.77 -18.04
C GLY A 93 7.33 9.18 -17.51
N ARG A 94 6.68 10.17 -18.14
CA ARG A 94 5.28 10.53 -17.82
C ARG A 94 4.29 9.42 -18.17
N ARG A 95 4.48 8.73 -19.30
CA ARG A 95 3.64 7.57 -19.67
C ARG A 95 3.81 6.44 -18.68
N GLU A 96 5.05 6.10 -18.33
CA GLU A 96 5.34 5.07 -17.32
C GLU A 96 4.70 5.40 -15.97
N LEU A 97 4.83 6.66 -15.51
CA LEU A 97 4.16 7.13 -14.29
C LEU A 97 2.64 6.91 -14.35
N LEU A 98 2.00 7.27 -15.46
CA LEU A 98 0.55 7.08 -15.62
C LEU A 98 0.17 5.60 -15.56
N VAL A 99 0.94 4.71 -16.17
CA VAL A 99 0.64 3.27 -16.17
C VAL A 99 0.82 2.68 -14.77
N VAL A 100 1.84 3.09 -14.02
CA VAL A 100 1.99 2.69 -12.61
C VAL A 100 0.80 3.19 -11.77
N ILE A 101 0.39 4.45 -11.94
CA ILE A 101 -0.78 5.01 -11.24
C ILE A 101 -2.07 4.28 -11.62
N GLN A 102 -2.28 3.98 -12.91
CA GLN A 102 -3.44 3.22 -13.37
C GLN A 102 -3.47 1.83 -12.73
N SER A 103 -2.32 1.19 -12.60
CA SER A 103 -2.20 -0.12 -11.96
C SER A 103 -2.51 -0.07 -10.46
N ILE A 104 -2.04 0.98 -9.78
CA ILE A 104 -2.41 1.26 -8.37
C ILE A 104 -3.92 1.45 -8.26
N VAL A 105 -4.52 2.29 -9.11
CA VAL A 105 -5.96 2.58 -9.10
C VAL A 105 -6.77 1.30 -9.34
N LEU A 106 -6.42 0.51 -10.35
CA LEU A 106 -7.13 -0.74 -10.68
C LEU A 106 -7.01 -1.76 -9.55
N ALA A 107 -5.80 -1.97 -9.02
CA ALA A 107 -5.60 -2.86 -7.87
C ALA A 107 -6.40 -2.39 -6.64
N SER A 108 -6.46 -1.08 -6.40
CA SER A 108 -7.29 -0.51 -5.35
C SER A 108 -8.78 -0.79 -5.55
N TRP A 109 -9.31 -0.63 -6.76
CA TRP A 109 -10.72 -0.97 -7.04
C TRP A 109 -11.03 -2.44 -6.87
N VAL A 110 -10.10 -3.34 -7.24
CA VAL A 110 -10.24 -4.78 -6.96
C VAL A 110 -10.31 -5.03 -5.45
N ALA A 111 -9.40 -4.43 -4.66
CA ALA A 111 -9.42 -4.55 -3.21
C ALA A 111 -10.71 -3.96 -2.60
N PHE A 112 -11.17 -2.80 -3.06
CA PHE A 112 -12.42 -2.18 -2.60
C PHE A 112 -13.63 -3.07 -2.85
N ALA A 113 -13.70 -3.74 -4.00
CA ALA A 113 -14.75 -4.70 -4.28
C ALA A 113 -14.68 -5.89 -3.30
N ILE A 114 -13.48 -6.40 -3.01
CA ILE A 114 -13.28 -7.47 -2.03
C ILE A 114 -13.69 -7.02 -0.62
N PHE A 115 -13.29 -5.83 -0.17
CA PHE A 115 -13.67 -5.27 1.13
C PHE A 115 -15.19 -5.21 1.30
N LEU A 116 -15.93 -4.90 0.23
CA LEU A 116 -17.39 -4.81 0.28
C LEU A 116 -18.09 -6.17 0.24
N VAL A 117 -17.55 -7.13 -0.52
CA VAL A 117 -18.17 -8.45 -0.73
C VAL A 117 -17.79 -9.43 0.38
N SER A 118 -16.56 -9.34 0.88
CA SER A 118 -15.97 -10.27 1.84
C SER A 118 -15.12 -9.53 2.89
N PRO A 119 -15.73 -8.63 3.68
CA PRO A 119 -15.02 -7.90 4.74
C PRO A 119 -14.37 -8.87 5.73
N ALA A 120 -13.08 -8.62 5.99
CA ALA A 120 -12.28 -9.34 6.95
C ALA A 120 -12.04 -8.45 8.17
N HIS A 121 -12.37 -8.94 9.36
CA HIS A 121 -12.23 -8.16 10.60
C HIS A 121 -10.90 -8.46 11.28
N VAL A 122 -10.09 -7.41 11.48
CA VAL A 122 -8.81 -7.50 12.19
C VAL A 122 -9.04 -7.53 13.69
N ASP A 123 -9.09 -8.75 14.23
CA ASP A 123 -9.16 -9.02 15.66
C ASP A 123 -7.77 -9.32 16.27
N LEU A 124 -6.80 -8.44 15.99
CA LEU A 124 -5.45 -8.50 16.58
C LEU A 124 -5.16 -7.33 17.52
N ARG A 125 -5.99 -6.29 17.49
CA ARG A 125 -5.77 -5.04 18.24
C ARG A 125 -5.85 -5.23 19.76
N TRP A 126 -6.45 -6.31 20.24
CA TRP A 126 -6.46 -6.67 21.67
C TRP A 126 -5.03 -6.89 22.21
N GLN A 127 -4.09 -7.41 21.41
CA GLN A 127 -2.70 -7.60 21.83
C GLN A 127 -1.97 -6.27 22.09
N VAL A 128 -2.42 -5.17 21.47
CA VAL A 128 -1.92 -3.81 21.74
C VAL A 128 -2.34 -3.37 23.14
N ILE A 129 -3.59 -3.67 23.53
CA ILE A 129 -4.13 -3.34 24.86
C ILE A 129 -3.43 -4.20 25.92
N GLU A 130 -3.28 -5.50 25.67
CA GLU A 130 -2.60 -6.44 26.57
C GLU A 130 -1.13 -6.05 26.82
N ALA A 131 -0.44 -5.53 25.79
CA ALA A 131 0.92 -5.01 25.91
C ALA A 131 1.03 -3.70 26.73
N GLY A 132 -0.06 -3.22 27.34
CA GLY A 132 -0.09 -1.98 28.14
C GLY A 132 -0.44 -0.73 27.35
N GLY A 133 -0.90 -0.89 26.10
CA GLY A 133 -1.21 0.21 25.18
C GLY A 133 0.02 0.97 24.70
N THR A 134 -0.21 2.06 23.95
CA THR A 134 0.85 2.96 23.48
C THR A 134 0.67 4.36 24.06
N ARG A 135 1.78 5.02 24.40
CA ARG A 135 1.78 6.35 25.07
C ARG A 135 2.47 7.41 24.22
N GLY A 136 2.23 8.68 24.56
CA GLY A 136 2.85 9.82 23.90
C GLY A 136 2.57 9.89 22.40
N VAL A 137 3.59 10.24 21.61
CA VAL A 137 3.47 10.40 20.15
C VAL A 137 3.04 9.10 19.47
N LEU A 138 3.54 7.94 19.93
CA LEU A 138 3.14 6.64 19.36
C LEU A 138 1.65 6.38 19.61
N GLY A 139 1.17 6.66 20.82
CA GLY A 139 -0.26 6.56 21.15
C GLY A 139 -1.16 7.42 20.25
N LEU A 140 -0.72 8.64 19.94
CA LEU A 140 -1.44 9.53 19.01
C LEU A 140 -1.47 8.96 17.59
N LEU A 141 -0.36 8.39 17.11
CA LEU A 141 -0.30 7.76 15.79
C LEU A 141 -1.22 6.53 15.70
N TYR A 142 -1.17 5.63 16.67
CA TYR A 142 -2.08 4.47 16.73
C TYR A 142 -3.54 4.89 16.78
N SER A 143 -3.88 5.86 17.64
CA SER A 143 -5.26 6.37 17.75
C SER A 143 -5.75 6.97 16.43
N SER A 144 -4.89 7.74 15.76
CA SER A 144 -5.22 8.35 14.46
C SER A 144 -5.44 7.29 13.39
N ILE A 145 -4.56 6.28 13.32
CA ILE A 145 -4.68 5.19 12.35
C ILE A 145 -5.93 4.37 12.62
N HIS A 146 -6.20 3.98 13.87
CA HIS A 146 -7.41 3.23 14.22
C HIS A 146 -8.71 4.00 13.95
N TRP A 147 -8.66 5.34 13.98
CA TRP A 147 -9.80 6.19 13.64
C TRP A 147 -10.03 6.27 12.13
N MET A 148 -8.97 6.36 11.32
CA MET A 148 -9.07 6.41 9.86
C MET A 148 -9.31 5.03 9.22
N ASP A 149 -8.70 4.00 9.79
CA ASP A 149 -8.72 2.64 9.29
C ASP A 149 -9.42 1.71 10.30
N LEU A 150 -10.72 1.55 10.05
CA LEU A 150 -11.55 0.63 10.81
C LEU A 150 -11.12 -0.82 10.50
N PRO A 151 -11.35 -1.77 11.42
CA PRO A 151 -10.78 -3.11 11.32
C PRO A 151 -11.34 -3.97 10.18
N TYR A 152 -12.14 -3.44 9.24
CA TYR A 152 -12.88 -4.22 8.25
C TYR A 152 -12.23 -4.28 6.85
N ASN A 153 -11.31 -3.36 6.53
CA ASN A 153 -10.69 -3.24 5.21
C ASN A 153 -9.26 -3.80 5.17
N SER A 154 -9.00 -4.91 5.86
CA SER A 154 -7.63 -5.44 5.95
C SER A 154 -7.23 -6.33 4.77
N TRP A 155 -8.17 -7.05 4.17
CA TRP A 155 -7.86 -8.07 3.15
C TRP A 155 -8.37 -7.70 1.75
N PRO A 156 -7.52 -7.64 0.72
CA PRO A 156 -6.05 -7.77 0.75
C PRO A 156 -5.34 -6.48 1.22
N SER A 157 -4.07 -6.59 1.65
CA SER A 157 -3.34 -5.40 2.14
C SER A 157 -3.02 -4.41 1.02
N LEU A 158 -3.69 -3.26 1.04
CA LEU A 158 -3.42 -2.16 0.13
C LEU A 158 -2.05 -1.51 0.39
N HIS A 159 -1.62 -1.44 1.65
CA HIS A 159 -0.28 -0.95 2.01
C HIS A 159 0.80 -1.73 1.26
N VAL A 160 0.73 -3.06 1.27
CA VAL A 160 1.67 -3.93 0.56
C VAL A 160 1.53 -3.77 -0.95
N THR A 161 0.29 -3.85 -1.47
CA THR A 161 -0.01 -3.78 -2.90
C THR A 161 0.50 -2.48 -3.55
N GLN A 162 0.15 -1.33 -2.96
CA GLN A 162 0.40 -0.02 -3.54
C GLN A 162 1.88 0.37 -3.41
N THR A 163 2.50 0.12 -2.25
CA THR A 163 3.94 0.41 -2.07
C THR A 163 4.81 -0.50 -2.91
N PHE A 164 4.40 -1.76 -3.16
CA PHE A 164 5.09 -2.65 -4.08
C PHE A 164 5.10 -2.09 -5.51
N LEU A 165 3.93 -1.69 -6.03
CA LEU A 165 3.84 -1.09 -7.36
C LEU A 165 4.67 0.20 -7.49
N VAL A 166 4.69 1.02 -6.44
CA VAL A 166 5.58 2.19 -6.37
C VAL A 166 7.05 1.76 -6.39
N ALA A 167 7.45 0.80 -5.55
CA ALA A 167 8.83 0.31 -5.47
C ALA A 167 9.32 -0.22 -6.82
N MET A 168 8.46 -0.91 -7.57
CA MET A 168 8.76 -1.40 -8.91
C MET A 168 9.00 -0.24 -9.91
N GLY A 169 8.13 0.77 -9.92
CA GLY A 169 8.31 1.97 -10.75
C GLY A 169 9.60 2.73 -10.42
N LEU A 170 9.87 2.93 -9.12
CA LEU A 170 11.10 3.57 -8.65
C LEU A 170 12.35 2.76 -9.01
N THR A 171 12.29 1.44 -8.84
CA THR A 171 13.40 0.52 -9.16
C THR A 171 13.81 0.66 -10.61
N ARG A 172 12.84 0.69 -11.52
CA ARG A 172 13.10 0.91 -12.94
C ARG A 172 13.84 2.22 -13.18
N TRP A 173 13.23 3.36 -12.80
CA TRP A 173 13.80 4.68 -13.11
C TRP A 173 15.16 4.93 -12.47
N TRP A 174 15.41 4.34 -11.30
CA TRP A 174 16.68 4.48 -10.60
C TRP A 174 17.75 3.53 -11.12
N THR A 175 17.37 2.35 -11.63
CA THR A 175 18.29 1.44 -12.31
C THR A 175 18.84 2.08 -13.60
N ASP A 176 17.98 2.69 -14.41
CA ASP A 176 18.38 3.37 -15.65
C ASP A 176 19.34 4.56 -15.39
N ARG A 177 19.27 5.14 -14.18
CA ARG A 177 20.15 6.23 -13.73
C ARG A 177 21.37 5.75 -12.94
N GLY A 178 21.58 4.44 -12.79
CA GLY A 178 22.69 3.85 -12.03
C GLY A 178 22.60 4.03 -10.51
N LEU A 179 21.44 4.38 -9.96
CA LEU A 179 21.23 4.72 -8.54
C LEU A 179 20.98 3.46 -7.68
N LYS A 180 21.89 2.48 -7.75
CA LYS A 180 21.76 1.16 -7.09
C LYS A 180 21.46 1.22 -5.59
N LEU A 181 22.09 2.16 -4.87
CA LEU A 181 21.83 2.35 -3.44
C LEU A 181 20.38 2.76 -3.17
N ARG A 182 19.79 3.63 -4.01
CA ARG A 182 18.38 4.04 -3.84
C ARG A 182 17.42 2.88 -4.09
N VAL A 183 17.74 2.02 -5.06
CA VAL A 183 17.01 0.78 -5.31
C VAL A 183 17.06 -0.14 -4.10
N LEU A 184 18.25 -0.37 -3.51
CA LEU A 184 18.37 -1.16 -2.29
C LEU A 184 17.54 -0.58 -1.14
N LEU A 185 17.64 0.73 -0.92
CA LEU A 185 16.94 1.41 0.17
C LEU A 185 15.42 1.32 0.05
N VAL A 186 14.85 1.43 -1.16
CA VAL A 186 13.40 1.31 -1.33
C VAL A 186 12.90 -0.10 -1.05
N TRP A 187 13.65 -1.14 -1.40
CA TRP A 187 13.27 -2.52 -1.09
C TRP A 187 13.42 -2.86 0.39
N VAL A 188 14.47 -2.34 1.05
CA VAL A 188 14.62 -2.44 2.51
C VAL A 188 13.46 -1.74 3.21
N LEU A 189 13.10 -0.53 2.77
CA LEU A 189 11.99 0.23 3.35
C LEU A 189 10.65 -0.47 3.10
N TRP A 190 10.43 -1.01 1.90
CA TRP A 190 9.23 -1.77 1.56
C TRP A 190 9.10 -3.02 2.44
N GLY A 191 10.18 -3.80 2.60
CA GLY A 191 10.20 -4.94 3.52
C GLY A 191 9.93 -4.52 4.97
N GLY A 192 10.45 -3.37 5.39
CA GLY A 192 10.13 -2.76 6.68
C GLY A 192 8.65 -2.42 6.83
N ILE A 193 8.00 -1.86 5.80
CA ILE A 193 6.56 -1.60 5.79
C ILE A 193 5.79 -2.92 5.92
N VAL A 194 6.13 -3.93 5.13
CA VAL A 194 5.48 -5.26 5.17
C VAL A 194 5.54 -5.83 6.60
N LEU A 195 6.73 -5.88 7.20
CA LEU A 195 6.87 -6.37 8.57
C LEU A 195 6.11 -5.50 9.59
N SER A 196 6.17 -4.17 9.42
CA SER A 196 5.47 -3.24 10.31
C SER A 196 3.95 -3.44 10.29
N THR A 197 3.35 -3.82 9.17
CA THR A 197 1.89 -4.09 9.13
C THR A 197 1.47 -5.22 10.06
N LEU A 198 2.34 -6.22 10.23
CA LEU A 198 2.12 -7.37 11.10
C LEU A 198 2.42 -7.02 12.56
N THR A 199 3.55 -6.35 12.82
CA THR A 199 3.96 -6.00 14.19
C THR A 199 3.17 -4.84 14.80
N THR A 200 2.50 -4.03 13.99
CA THR A 200 1.52 -3.02 14.43
C THR A 200 0.11 -3.60 14.60
N LYS A 201 -0.08 -4.89 14.29
CA LYS A 201 -1.37 -5.58 14.39
C LYS A 201 -2.47 -4.96 13.52
N GLN A 202 -2.09 -4.39 12.37
CA GLN A 202 -3.03 -3.87 11.37
C GLN A 202 -3.46 -4.92 10.35
N HIS A 203 -2.61 -5.93 10.09
CA HIS A 203 -2.88 -6.95 9.09
C HIS A 203 -2.53 -8.35 9.59
N PHE A 204 -3.26 -9.33 9.07
CA PHE A 204 -2.85 -10.73 9.13
C PHE A 204 -1.82 -11.05 8.03
N LEU A 205 -1.05 -12.12 8.20
CA LEU A 205 -0.08 -12.57 7.20
C LEU A 205 -0.76 -12.89 5.85
N TRP A 206 -1.98 -13.43 5.90
CA TRP A 206 -2.76 -13.68 4.68
C TRP A 206 -3.03 -12.39 3.88
N ASP A 207 -3.33 -11.29 4.57
CA ASP A 207 -3.56 -9.98 3.95
C ASP A 207 -2.32 -9.49 3.21
N VAL A 208 -1.15 -9.71 3.81
CA VAL A 208 0.16 -9.37 3.22
C VAL A 208 0.45 -10.23 2.00
N VAL A 209 0.29 -11.56 2.11
CA VAL A 209 0.56 -12.50 1.00
C VAL A 209 -0.34 -12.20 -0.19
N THR A 210 -1.64 -12.01 0.04
CA THR A 210 -2.60 -11.72 -1.03
C THR A 210 -2.46 -10.30 -1.56
N GLY A 211 -2.06 -9.32 -0.74
CA GLY A 211 -1.71 -7.97 -1.19
C GLY A 211 -0.50 -7.98 -2.13
N LEU A 212 0.55 -8.74 -1.79
CA LEU A 212 1.70 -8.91 -2.70
C LEU A 212 1.27 -9.62 -3.99
N ALA A 213 0.45 -10.66 -3.91
CA ALA A 213 -0.07 -11.35 -5.09
C ALA A 213 -0.86 -10.40 -6.02
N LEU A 214 -1.73 -9.57 -5.44
CA LEU A 214 -2.47 -8.55 -6.19
C LEU A 214 -1.52 -7.53 -6.84
N GLY A 215 -0.49 -7.09 -6.13
CA GLY A 215 0.54 -6.20 -6.67
C GLY A 215 1.33 -6.83 -7.82
N LEU A 216 1.70 -8.10 -7.71
CA LEU A 216 2.38 -8.86 -8.77
C LEU A 216 1.51 -9.02 -10.01
N VAL A 217 0.23 -9.35 -9.83
CA VAL A 217 -0.75 -9.46 -10.93
C VAL A 217 -0.92 -8.11 -11.62
N ALA A 218 -1.14 -7.03 -10.85
CA ALA A 218 -1.26 -5.69 -11.41
C ALA A 218 0.01 -5.25 -12.15
N TRP A 219 1.19 -5.59 -11.61
CA TRP A 219 2.46 -5.31 -12.27
C TRP A 219 2.60 -6.06 -13.61
N TRP A 220 2.20 -7.34 -13.63
CA TRP A 220 2.32 -8.20 -14.80
C TRP A 220 1.47 -7.70 -15.97
N PHE A 221 0.22 -7.31 -15.71
CA PHE A 221 -0.71 -6.92 -16.78
C PHE A 221 -0.60 -5.46 -17.21
N GLY A 222 -0.11 -4.56 -16.34
CA GLY A 222 0.01 -3.14 -16.66
C GLY A 222 1.44 -2.69 -16.95
N PRO A 223 2.21 -2.29 -15.93
CA PRO A 223 3.44 -1.54 -16.11
C PRO A 223 4.59 -2.34 -16.71
N ARG A 224 4.63 -3.67 -16.51
CA ARG A 224 5.70 -4.51 -17.05
C ARG A 224 5.83 -4.39 -18.57
N ASN A 225 4.73 -4.35 -19.29
CA ASN A 225 4.72 -4.31 -20.75
C ASN A 225 5.19 -2.93 -21.25
N VAL A 226 4.64 -1.85 -20.70
CA VAL A 226 4.99 -0.48 -21.12
C VAL A 226 6.42 -0.09 -20.72
N CYS A 227 6.91 -0.64 -19.61
CA CYS A 227 8.27 -0.43 -19.16
C CYS A 227 9.28 -1.35 -19.89
N GLY A 228 8.91 -2.59 -20.20
CA GLY A 228 9.81 -3.55 -20.88
C GLY A 228 10.22 -3.07 -22.28
N ASP A 229 9.27 -2.50 -23.03
CA ASP A 229 9.45 -2.14 -24.43
C ASP A 229 10.46 -1.00 -24.69
N SER A 230 10.94 -0.29 -23.67
CA SER A 230 11.93 0.79 -23.84
C SER A 230 13.39 0.34 -23.79
N LEU A 231 13.65 -0.96 -23.55
CA LEU A 231 15.00 -1.54 -23.53
C LEU A 231 15.36 -2.21 -24.87
N ASP A 232 14.38 -2.39 -25.74
CA ASP A 232 14.50 -3.09 -27.02
C ASP A 232 14.46 -2.15 -28.25
N GLY A 233 14.59 -0.83 -28.05
CA GLY A 233 14.62 0.19 -29.11
C GLY A 233 15.71 1.23 -28.90
#